data_AF-A0A2D1SQ12-F1
#
_entry.id   AF-A0A2D1SQ12-F1
#
_cell.length_a   1.000
_cell.length_b   1.000
_cell.length_c   1.000
_cell.angle_alpha   90.00
_cell.angle_beta   90.00
_cell.angle_gamma   90.00
#
_symmetry.space_group_name_H-M   'P 1'
#
loop_
_entity.id
_entity.type
_entity.pdbx_description
1 polymer ?
#
loop_
_entity_poly.entity_id
_entity_poly.type
_entity_poly.pdbx_seq_one_letter_code
_entity_poly.pdbx_strand_id
1 'polypeptide(L)'
;MMLNMMAVTSSALNLVLASASTVSLDEKDRVFERMSGITRFLYENLPSYDIAGYATFIIVFLMSAIVYKLGFAKKLSFGRNVIIYTFLFFGCIVLTFLALFLPMIEGLIVAALILIVYKSRLWREKREEAKAVNAAKEI
;
A
#
# COMPACT_ATOMS: atom_id res chain seq x y z
N MET A 1 -55.80 -18.00 19.74
CA MET A 1 -55.22 -18.07 18.39
C MET A 1 -54.30 -16.89 18.07
N MET A 2 -54.69 -15.63 18.34
CA MET A 2 -53.82 -14.44 18.11
C MET A 2 -52.49 -14.43 18.88
N LEU A 3 -52.44 -14.97 20.11
CA LEU A 3 -51.23 -14.96 20.94
C LEU A 3 -50.07 -15.77 20.34
N ASN A 4 -50.38 -16.91 19.70
CA ASN A 4 -49.36 -17.79 19.11
C ASN A 4 -48.76 -17.19 17.83
N MET A 5 -49.55 -16.41 17.09
CA MET A 5 -49.10 -15.75 15.86
C MET A 5 -48.15 -14.58 16.17
N MET A 6 -48.41 -13.83 17.25
CA MET A 6 -47.53 -12.75 17.73
C MET A 6 -46.18 -13.26 18.25
N ALA A 7 -46.16 -14.41 18.92
CA ALA A 7 -44.93 -15.05 19.39
C ALA A 7 -44.05 -15.52 18.22
N VAL A 8 -44.65 -16.12 17.19
CA VAL A 8 -43.94 -16.58 15.98
C VAL A 8 -43.32 -15.40 15.22
N THR A 9 -44.01 -14.26 15.11
CA THR A 9 -43.45 -13.06 14.45
C THR A 9 -42.27 -12.46 15.20
N SER A 10 -42.30 -12.44 16.55
CA SER A 10 -41.17 -11.95 17.35
C SER A 10 -39.96 -12.89 17.31
N SER A 11 -40.17 -14.20 17.23
CA SER A 11 -39.11 -15.19 17.09
C SER A 11 -38.43 -15.11 15.72
N ALA A 12 -39.22 -14.98 14.65
CA ALA A 12 -38.69 -14.77 13.30
C ALA A 12 -37.91 -13.45 13.20
N LEU A 13 -38.39 -12.38 13.84
CA LEU A 13 -37.70 -11.09 13.86
C LEU A 13 -36.38 -11.15 14.64
N ASN A 14 -36.33 -11.86 15.77
CA ASN A 14 -35.08 -12.12 16.50
C ASN A 14 -34.10 -12.97 15.69
N LEU A 15 -34.59 -13.95 14.93
CA LEU A 15 -33.76 -14.79 14.06
C LEU A 15 -33.17 -13.98 12.90
N VAL A 16 -33.96 -13.07 12.30
CA VAL A 16 -33.50 -12.15 11.24
C VAL A 16 -32.54 -11.10 11.78
N LEU A 17 -32.74 -10.60 13.01
CA LEU A 17 -31.84 -9.63 13.64
C LEU A 17 -30.51 -10.29 14.08
N ALA A 18 -30.58 -11.54 14.56
CA ALA A 18 -29.42 -12.36 14.87
C ALA A 18 -28.64 -12.73 13.60
N SER A 19 -29.32 -13.12 12.52
CA SER A 19 -28.67 -13.44 11.25
C SER A 19 -28.11 -12.19 10.56
N ALA A 20 -28.76 -11.03 10.65
CA ALA A 20 -28.21 -9.76 10.15
C ALA A 20 -26.93 -9.35 10.90
N SER A 21 -26.87 -9.60 12.22
CA SER A 21 -25.67 -9.34 13.02
C SER A 21 -24.53 -10.28 12.65
N THR A 22 -24.79 -11.58 12.45
CA THR A 22 -23.77 -12.55 12.03
C THR A 22 -23.30 -12.36 10.58
N VAL A 23 -24.18 -11.95 9.67
CA VAL A 23 -23.83 -11.63 8.28
C VAL A 23 -22.89 -10.42 8.22
N SER A 24 -23.10 -9.41 9.08
CA SER A 24 -22.21 -8.24 9.13
C SER A 24 -20.79 -8.52 9.64
N LEU A 25 -20.61 -9.59 10.43
CA LEU A 25 -19.30 -10.04 10.92
C LEU A 25 -18.63 -10.96 9.90
N ASP A 26 -19.38 -11.92 9.34
CA ASP A 26 -18.90 -12.81 8.28
C ASP A 26 -18.44 -12.01 7.05
N GLU A 27 -19.21 -11.01 6.62
CA GLU A 27 -18.88 -10.19 5.45
C GLU A 27 -17.60 -9.37 5.64
N LYS A 28 -17.35 -8.86 6.86
CA LYS A 28 -16.07 -8.22 7.18
C LYS A 28 -14.93 -9.23 7.05
N ASP A 29 -15.05 -10.40 7.67
CA ASP A 29 -14.01 -11.43 7.66
C ASP A 29 -13.71 -11.95 6.24
N ARG A 30 -14.72 -12.08 5.37
CA ARG A 30 -14.52 -12.50 3.97
C ARG A 30 -13.82 -11.42 3.14
N VAL A 31 -14.14 -10.15 3.37
CA VAL A 31 -13.46 -9.03 2.71
C VAL A 31 -12.01 -8.94 3.18
N PHE A 32 -11.76 -9.12 4.48
CA PHE A 32 -10.42 -9.21 5.07
C PHE A 32 -9.56 -10.34 4.50
N GLU A 33 -10.16 -11.50 4.23
CA GLU A 33 -9.48 -12.65 3.62
C GLU A 33 -9.08 -12.40 2.16
N ARG A 34 -9.76 -11.47 1.48
CA ARG A 34 -9.44 -11.04 0.10
C ARG A 34 -8.46 -9.86 0.05
N MET A 35 -8.18 -9.19 1.17
CA MET A 35 -7.23 -8.08 1.21
C MET A 35 -5.79 -8.59 1.11
N SER A 36 -4.93 -7.83 0.42
CA SER A 36 -3.50 -8.15 0.31
C SER A 36 -2.82 -8.18 1.68
N GLY A 37 -1.78 -9.01 1.84
CA GLY A 37 -1.15 -9.29 3.14
C GLY A 37 -0.78 -8.04 3.96
N ILE A 38 -0.14 -7.04 3.34
CA ILE A 38 0.16 -5.76 4.01
C ILE A 38 -1.11 -4.98 4.38
N THR A 39 -2.16 -5.02 3.55
CA THR A 39 -3.44 -4.35 3.85
C THR A 39 -4.13 -5.00 5.05
N ARG A 40 -4.13 -6.34 5.11
CA ARG A 40 -4.64 -7.10 6.26
C ARG A 40 -3.92 -6.72 7.55
N PHE A 41 -2.59 -6.68 7.53
CA PHE A 41 -1.79 -6.26 8.69
C PHE A 41 -2.15 -4.84 9.15
N LEU A 42 -2.37 -3.92 8.20
CA LEU A 42 -2.68 -2.53 8.51
C LEU A 42 -4.08 -2.38 9.13
N TYR A 43 -5.07 -3.12 8.65
CA TYR A 43 -6.41 -3.10 9.22
C TYR A 43 -6.52 -3.87 10.55
N GLU A 44 -5.71 -4.91 10.81
CA GLU A 44 -5.66 -5.59 12.11
C GLU A 44 -5.07 -4.69 13.23
N ASN A 45 -4.16 -3.79 12.88
CA ASN A 45 -3.49 -2.90 13.84
C ASN A 45 -4.14 -1.52 13.99
N LEU A 46 -5.14 -1.18 13.15
CA LEU A 46 -5.80 0.12 13.17
C LEU A 46 -7.25 0.00 13.67
N PRO A 47 -7.71 0.94 14.53
CA PRO A 47 -9.03 0.85 15.17
C PRO A 47 -10.22 1.19 14.25
N SER A 48 -10.00 1.70 13.04
CA SER A 48 -11.09 2.07 12.11
C SER A 48 -10.71 1.85 10.64
N TYR A 49 -11.72 1.42 9.85
CA TYR A 49 -11.62 1.14 8.42
C TYR A 49 -11.27 2.38 7.60
N ASP A 50 -11.81 3.54 7.98
CA ASP A 50 -11.51 4.81 7.31
C ASP A 50 -10.02 5.15 7.39
N ILE A 51 -9.44 4.95 8.58
CA ILE A 51 -8.03 5.24 8.87
C ILE A 51 -7.13 4.29 8.08
N ALA A 52 -7.51 3.02 7.96
CA ALA A 52 -6.75 2.04 7.21
C ALA A 52 -6.75 2.35 5.70
N GLY A 53 -7.84 2.87 5.14
CA GLY A 53 -7.88 3.38 3.76
C GLY A 53 -6.91 4.53 3.50
N TYR A 54 -6.90 5.54 4.39
CA TYR A 54 -5.95 6.65 4.30
C TYR A 54 -4.50 6.19 4.50
N ALA A 55 -4.25 5.25 5.42
CA ALA A 55 -2.92 4.72 5.66
C ALA A 55 -2.38 3.96 4.44
N THR A 56 -3.20 3.13 3.79
CA THR A 56 -2.86 2.46 2.52
C THR A 56 -2.54 3.47 1.43
N PHE A 57 -3.34 4.55 1.30
CA PHE A 57 -3.07 5.61 0.34
C PHE A 57 -1.71 6.29 0.58
N ILE A 58 -1.41 6.63 1.84
CA ILE A 58 -0.14 7.25 2.23
C ILE A 58 1.04 6.32 1.93
N ILE A 59 0.91 5.02 2.23
CA ILE A 59 1.96 4.03 1.95
C ILE A 59 2.22 3.94 0.45
N VAL A 60 1.18 3.75 -0.38
CA VAL A 60 1.34 3.68 -1.84
C VAL A 60 1.97 4.95 -2.39
N PHE A 61 1.51 6.12 -1.92
CA PHE A 61 2.05 7.41 -2.33
C PHE A 61 3.54 7.57 -1.97
N LEU A 62 3.90 7.25 -0.72
CA LEU A 62 5.27 7.36 -0.22
C LEU A 62 6.19 6.36 -0.92
N MET A 63 5.73 5.13 -1.11
CA MET A 63 6.48 4.06 -1.75
C MET A 63 6.68 4.38 -3.24
N SER A 64 5.68 4.94 -3.92
CA SER A 64 5.79 5.44 -5.30
C SER A 64 6.77 6.61 -5.41
N ALA A 65 6.76 7.56 -4.47
CA ALA A 65 7.72 8.64 -4.42
C ALA A 65 9.17 8.13 -4.21
N ILE A 66 9.36 7.11 -3.38
CA ILE A 66 10.66 6.47 -3.16
C ILE A 66 11.14 5.78 -4.43
N VAL A 67 10.30 4.96 -5.07
CA VAL A 67 10.63 4.28 -6.34
C VAL A 67 10.94 5.29 -7.42
N TYR A 68 10.19 6.39 -7.52
CA TYR A 68 10.48 7.47 -8.46
C TYR A 68 11.86 8.09 -8.20
N LYS A 69 12.17 8.45 -6.95
CA LYS A 69 13.46 9.07 -6.58
C LYS A 69 14.65 8.11 -6.74
N LEU A 70 14.41 6.79 -6.62
CA LEU A 70 15.44 5.75 -6.78
C LEU A 70 15.64 5.38 -8.25
N GLY A 71 14.55 5.15 -8.98
CA GLY A 71 14.53 4.75 -10.39
C GLY A 71 15.04 5.85 -11.30
N PHE A 72 14.74 7.11 -10.97
CA PHE A 72 15.35 8.25 -11.63
C PHE A 72 16.53 8.76 -10.81
N ALA A 73 17.69 8.10 -10.96
CA ALA A 73 18.98 8.54 -10.43
C ALA A 73 19.50 9.84 -11.07
N LYS A 74 18.62 10.77 -11.44
CA LYS A 74 18.93 11.96 -12.22
C LYS A 74 18.72 13.20 -11.36
N LYS A 75 19.78 14.00 -11.19
CA LYS A 75 19.71 15.34 -10.59
C LYS A 75 18.87 16.22 -11.51
N LEU A 76 17.58 16.35 -11.22
CA LEU A 76 16.69 17.09 -12.09
C LEU A 76 16.59 18.55 -11.62
N SER A 77 16.90 19.46 -12.56
CA SER A 77 16.64 20.89 -12.46
C SER A 77 15.23 21.15 -11.92
N PHE A 78 15.12 22.13 -11.00
CA PHE A 78 13.94 22.41 -10.17
C PHE A 78 12.62 22.49 -10.97
N GLY A 79 12.65 22.98 -12.21
CA GLY A 79 11.46 23.07 -13.07
C GLY A 79 10.90 21.73 -13.57
N ARG A 80 11.75 20.74 -13.87
CA ARG A 80 11.29 19.42 -14.33
C ARG A 80 10.75 18.56 -13.19
N ASN A 81 11.14 18.87 -11.96
CA ASN A 81 10.63 18.20 -10.78
C ASN A 81 9.11 18.38 -10.64
N VAL A 82 8.60 19.59 -10.90
CA VAL A 82 7.16 19.92 -10.78
C VAL A 82 6.33 19.07 -11.73
N ILE A 83 6.69 19.01 -13.02
CA ILE A 83 5.97 18.24 -14.04
C ILE A 83 5.89 16.76 -13.64
N ILE A 84 6.97 16.21 -13.09
CA ILE A 84 7.00 14.79 -12.75
C ILE A 84 6.24 14.52 -11.46
N TYR A 85 6.28 15.43 -10.47
CA TYR A 85 5.41 15.30 -9.29
C TYR A 85 3.92 15.40 -9.67
N THR A 86 3.54 16.23 -10.65
CA THR A 86 2.17 16.25 -11.18
C THR A 86 1.79 14.93 -11.83
N PHE A 87 2.67 14.35 -12.67
CA PHE A 87 2.46 13.02 -13.25
C PHE A 87 2.40 11.92 -12.19
N LEU A 88 3.23 12.00 -11.14
CA LEU A 88 3.24 11.05 -10.02
C LEU A 88 1.92 11.13 -9.23
N PHE A 89 1.39 12.33 -9.03
CA PHE A 89 0.11 12.54 -8.36
C PHE A 89 -1.04 11.91 -9.15
N PHE A 90 -1.11 12.16 -10.46
CA PHE A 90 -2.10 11.50 -11.33
C PHE A 90 -1.91 9.97 -11.40
N GLY A 91 -0.67 9.50 -11.47
CA GLY A 91 -0.34 8.08 -11.43
C GLY A 91 -0.77 7.43 -10.11
N CYS A 92 -0.66 8.14 -8.98
CA CYS A 92 -1.11 7.64 -7.69
C CYS A 92 -2.62 7.41 -7.64
N ILE A 93 -3.44 8.24 -8.29
CA ILE A 93 -4.90 8.01 -8.35
C ILE A 93 -5.20 6.66 -9.03
N VAL A 94 -4.50 6.36 -10.13
CA VAL A 94 -4.63 5.06 -10.82
C VAL A 94 -4.08 3.92 -9.95
N LEU A 95 -2.93 4.10 -9.30
CA LEU A 95 -2.31 3.10 -8.42
C LEU A 95 -3.17 2.77 -7.20
N THR A 96 -3.85 3.75 -6.60
CA THR A 96 -4.79 3.53 -5.50
C THR A 96 -5.97 2.68 -5.95
N PHE A 97 -6.48 2.92 -7.16
CA PHE A 97 -7.54 2.10 -7.72
C PHE A 97 -7.09 0.65 -7.95
N LEU A 98 -5.86 0.45 -8.45
CA LEU A 98 -5.26 -0.88 -8.62
C LEU A 98 -4.89 -1.53 -7.27
N ALA A 99 -4.54 -0.76 -6.24
CA ALA A 99 -4.15 -1.27 -4.94
C ALA A 99 -5.30 -1.92 -4.17
N LEU A 100 -6.55 -1.61 -4.51
CA LEU A 100 -7.74 -2.25 -3.94
C LEU A 100 -7.97 -3.67 -4.49
N PHE A 101 -7.51 -3.95 -5.71
CA PHE A 101 -7.77 -5.22 -6.40
C PHE A 101 -6.52 -6.08 -6.64
N LEU A 102 -5.32 -5.52 -6.51
CA LEU A 102 -4.06 -6.16 -6.83
C LEU A 102 -3.03 -5.87 -5.72
N PRO A 103 -2.11 -6.79 -5.38
CA PRO A 103 -1.04 -6.58 -4.39
C PRO A 103 0.01 -5.56 -4.87
N MET A 104 -0.41 -4.31 -5.03
CA MET A 104 0.39 -3.20 -5.55
C MET A 104 1.52 -2.80 -4.60
N ILE A 105 1.25 -2.75 -3.29
CA ILE A 105 2.26 -2.37 -2.29
C ILE A 105 3.42 -3.37 -2.32
N GLU A 106 3.12 -4.66 -2.37
CA GLU A 106 4.12 -5.73 -2.49
C GLU A 106 4.96 -5.55 -3.77
N GLY A 107 4.31 -5.30 -4.91
CA GLY A 107 5.00 -5.05 -6.19
C GLY A 107 5.93 -3.83 -6.13
N LEU A 108 5.50 -2.76 -5.47
CA LEU A 108 6.31 -1.55 -5.29
C LEU A 108 7.50 -1.79 -4.36
N ILE A 109 7.32 -2.57 -3.29
CA ILE A 109 8.41 -2.99 -2.40
C ILE A 109 9.44 -3.82 -3.19
N VAL A 110 9.01 -4.78 -4.00
CA VAL A 110 9.92 -5.60 -4.82
C VAL A 110 10.69 -4.73 -5.82
N ALA A 111 10.02 -3.80 -6.51
CA ALA A 111 10.66 -2.87 -7.42
C ALA A 111 11.70 -1.98 -6.70
N ALA A 112 11.34 -1.45 -5.52
CA ALA A 112 12.26 -0.67 -4.70
C ALA A 112 13.47 -1.50 -4.26
N LEU A 113 13.27 -2.75 -3.86
CA LEU A 113 14.31 -3.66 -3.40
C LEU A 113 15.29 -3.98 -4.54
N ILE A 114 14.80 -4.24 -5.75
CA ILE A 114 15.62 -4.42 -6.96
C ILE A 114 16.46 -3.16 -7.23
N LEU A 115 15.85 -1.97 -7.17
CA LEU A 115 16.55 -0.71 -7.39
C LEU A 115 17.61 -0.43 -6.32
N ILE A 116 17.33 -0.74 -5.06
CA ILE A 116 18.29 -0.60 -3.95
C ILE A 116 19.50 -1.51 -4.18
N VAL A 117 19.28 -2.78 -4.54
CA VAL A 117 20.36 -3.73 -4.83
C VAL A 117 21.18 -3.26 -6.04
N TYR A 118 20.52 -2.86 -7.13
CA TYR A 118 21.18 -2.35 -8.34
C TYR A 118 22.05 -1.12 -8.04
N LYS A 119 21.50 -0.15 -7.31
CA LYS A 119 22.18 1.10 -6.98
C LYS A 119 23.32 0.91 -5.99
N SER A 120 23.18 -0.02 -5.06
CA SER A 120 24.24 -0.38 -4.11
C SER A 120 25.49 -0.91 -4.82
N ARG A 121 25.34 -1.76 -5.85
CA ARG A 121 26.49 -2.22 -6.65
C ARG A 121 27.18 -1.08 -7.38
N LEU A 122 26.42 -0.21 -8.04
CA LEU A 122 26.98 0.92 -8.79
C LEU A 122 27.75 1.92 -7.91
N TRP A 123 27.33 2.10 -6.65
CA TRP A 123 28.02 2.99 -5.70
C TRP A 123 29.31 2.38 -5.16
N ARG A 124 29.44 1.05 -5.15
CA ARG A 124 30.67 0.37 -4.76
C ARG A 124 31.75 0.53 -5.83
N GLU A 125 31.42 0.31 -7.10
CA GLU A 125 32.35 0.50 -8.23
C GLU A 125 32.90 1.93 -8.27
N LYS A 126 32.03 2.93 -8.15
CA LYS A 126 32.46 4.35 -8.11
C LYS A 126 33.34 4.68 -6.90
N ARG A 127 33.13 4.02 -5.75
CA ARG A 127 33.97 4.24 -4.56
C ARG A 127 35.33 3.56 -4.68
N GLU A 128 35.40 2.41 -5.34
CA GLU A 128 36.64 1.69 -5.59
C GLU A 128 37.51 2.45 -6.61
N GLU A 129 36.92 2.95 -7.70
CA GLU A 129 37.61 3.86 -8.63
C GLU A 129 38.08 5.16 -7.96
N ALA A 130 37.22 5.80 -7.16
CA ALA A 130 37.59 7.03 -6.46
C ALA A 130 38.71 6.82 -5.44
N LYS A 131 38.76 5.66 -4.76
CA LYS A 131 39.86 5.33 -3.85
C LYS A 131 41.16 5.05 -4.60
N ALA A 132 41.10 4.33 -5.72
CA ALA A 132 42.27 4.05 -6.55
C ALA A 132 42.88 5.34 -7.15
N VAL A 133 42.06 6.27 -7.62
CA VAL A 133 42.52 7.57 -8.16
C VAL A 133 43.17 8.44 -7.08
N ASN A 134 42.64 8.45 -5.86
CA ASN A 134 43.24 9.25 -4.77
C ASN A 134 44.57 8.65 -4.28
N ALA A 135 44.71 7.33 -4.23
CA ALA A 135 45.96 6.67 -3.84
C ALA A 135 47.10 6.91 -4.85
N ALA A 136 46.77 7.00 -6.15
CA ALA A 136 47.76 7.32 -7.19
C ALA A 136 48.20 8.79 -7.20
N LYS A 137 47.48 9.68 -6.49
CA LYS A 137 47.80 11.11 -6.39
C LYS A 137 48.76 11.43 -5.24
N GLU A 138 48.95 10.50 -4.29
CA GLU A 138 49.85 10.66 -3.15
C GLU A 138 51.25 10.06 -3.37
N ILE A 139 51.53 9.53 -4.58
CA ILE A 139 52.84 9.03 -5.03
C ILE A 139 53.40 9.99 -6.07
#